data_AF-A0A7C9AW05-F1
#
_entry.id   AF-A0A7C9AW05-F1
#
_cell.length_a   1.000
_cell.length_b   1.000
_cell.length_c   1.000
_cell.angle_alpha   90.00
_cell.angle_beta   90.00
_cell.angle_gamma   90.00
#
_symmetry.space_group_name_H-M   'P 1'
#
loop_
_entity.id
_entity.type
_entity.pdbx_description
1 polymer ?
#
loop_
_entity_poly.entity_id
_entity_poly.type
_entity_poly.pdbx_seq_one_letter_code
_entity_poly.pdbx_strand_id
1 'polypeptide(L)'
;MECVRSFAHLSSIAAFPQALRRATKPKKSSCRVTAKLNSNDDPLLQAAIHAATLRFQETHRPEPLFHDPYVACLVPENTHLDEEQYTHPYCLATRFIDDKLLETLRNTDGLRQMVQILALIG
;
A
#
# COMPACT_ATOMS: atom_id res chain seq x y z
N MET A 1 22.69 -23.65 16.49
CA MET A 1 21.39 -23.25 17.05
C MET A 1 20.37 -23.42 15.94
N GLU A 2 19.75 -24.59 15.91
CA GLU A 2 18.78 -24.98 14.89
C GLU A 2 17.38 -24.65 15.41
N CYS A 3 16.52 -24.07 14.58
CA CYS A 3 15.11 -23.95 14.87
C CYS A 3 14.32 -24.04 13.56
N VAL A 4 14.14 -25.26 13.07
CA VAL A 4 13.28 -25.57 11.92
C VAL A 4 11.91 -25.92 12.47
N ARG A 5 10.91 -25.04 12.28
CA ARG A 5 9.51 -25.37 12.56
C ARG A 5 8.84 -25.83 11.26
N SER A 6 8.67 -27.14 11.18
CA SER A 6 7.86 -27.85 10.19
C SER A 6 6.38 -27.47 10.36
N PHE A 7 5.70 -27.12 9.28
CA PHE A 7 4.23 -27.05 9.24
C PHE A 7 3.71 -28.27 8.47
N ALA A 8 3.06 -29.16 9.22
CA ALA A 8 2.46 -30.38 8.70
C ALA A 8 1.28 -30.07 7.77
N HIS A 9 1.23 -30.82 6.66
CA HIS A 9 0.15 -30.84 5.69
C HIS A 9 -1.08 -31.51 6.33
N LEU A 10 -2.21 -30.80 6.43
CA LEU A 10 -3.49 -31.40 6.79
C LEU A 10 -4.51 -31.17 5.66
N SER A 11 -4.68 -32.20 4.83
CA SER A 11 -5.77 -32.32 3.88
C SER A 11 -7.06 -32.63 4.66
N SER A 12 -7.91 -31.62 4.87
CA SER A 12 -9.23 -31.84 5.46
C SER A 12 -10.29 -31.87 4.36
N ILE A 13 -10.73 -33.08 4.01
CA ILE A 13 -11.90 -33.33 3.17
C ILE A 13 -13.12 -33.07 4.05
N ALA A 14 -13.83 -31.98 3.80
CA ALA A 14 -15.13 -31.72 4.41
C ALA A 14 -16.24 -32.18 3.45
N ALA A 15 -16.97 -33.21 3.87
CA ALA A 15 -18.13 -33.76 3.20
C ALA A 15 -19.25 -32.70 3.04
N PHE A 16 -19.89 -32.72 1.87
CA PHE A 16 -21.10 -31.94 1.57
C PHE A 16 -22.33 -32.54 2.25
N PRO A 17 -23.16 -31.72 2.93
CA PRO A 17 -24.58 -31.95 2.99
C PRO A 17 -25.30 -30.96 2.07
N GLN A 18 -25.93 -31.47 1.02
CA GLN A 18 -26.90 -30.74 0.21
C GLN A 18 -28.10 -30.37 1.09
N ALA A 19 -28.20 -29.10 1.48
CA ALA A 19 -29.38 -28.55 2.14
C ALA A 19 -30.07 -27.53 1.25
N LEU A 20 -31.19 -27.98 0.67
CA LEU A 20 -32.39 -27.24 0.23
C LEU A 20 -32.26 -25.73 -0.03
N ARG A 21 -32.40 -25.40 -1.32
CA ARG A 21 -32.66 -24.06 -1.86
C ARG A 21 -33.83 -23.40 -1.14
N ARG A 22 -33.58 -22.31 -0.40
CA ARG A 22 -34.60 -21.33 -0.03
C ARG A 22 -34.23 -20.00 -0.67
N ALA A 23 -34.90 -19.68 -1.77
CA ALA A 23 -34.75 -18.41 -2.46
C ALA A 23 -35.37 -17.29 -1.62
N THR A 24 -34.55 -16.58 -0.85
CA THR A 24 -34.89 -15.26 -0.31
C THR A 24 -34.21 -14.22 -1.20
N LYS A 25 -35.02 -13.34 -1.80
CA LYS A 25 -34.51 -12.22 -2.61
C LYS A 25 -33.63 -11.34 -1.70
N PRO A 26 -32.34 -11.11 -2.00
CA PRO A 26 -31.54 -10.20 -1.19
C PRO A 26 -32.02 -8.77 -1.45
N LYS A 27 -32.57 -8.12 -0.43
CA LYS A 27 -32.69 -6.65 -0.40
C LYS A 27 -31.26 -6.12 -0.43
N LYS A 28 -30.85 -5.53 -1.55
CA LYS A 28 -29.58 -4.79 -1.67
C LYS A 28 -29.65 -3.53 -0.80
N SER A 29 -29.37 -3.65 0.50
CA SER A 29 -28.94 -2.49 1.28
C SER A 29 -27.53 -2.16 0.81
N SER A 30 -27.40 -1.11 -0.01
CA SER A 30 -26.10 -0.51 -0.31
C SER A 30 -25.48 -0.08 1.01
N CYS A 31 -24.60 -0.92 1.58
CA CYS A 31 -23.77 -0.54 2.70
C CYS A 31 -22.74 0.43 2.15
N ARG A 32 -23.06 1.73 2.20
CA ARG A 32 -22.09 2.78 1.93
C ARG A 32 -21.20 2.86 3.17
N VAL A 33 -20.07 2.17 3.12
CA VAL A 33 -18.99 2.36 4.08
C VAL A 33 -18.36 3.72 3.75
N THR A 34 -18.74 4.74 4.47
CA THR A 34 -18.09 6.05 4.43
C THR A 34 -17.09 6.12 5.58
N ALA A 35 -15.80 6.03 5.27
CA ALA A 35 -14.75 6.34 6.22
C ALA A 35 -14.77 7.86 6.43
N LYS A 36 -15.12 8.32 7.64
CA LYS A 36 -14.91 9.71 8.04
C LYS A 36 -13.44 9.84 8.44
N LEU A 37 -12.67 10.58 7.65
CA LEU A 37 -11.37 11.09 8.04
C LEU A 37 -11.61 12.08 9.19
N ASN A 38 -11.33 11.67 10.43
CA ASN A 38 -11.51 12.55 11.58
C ASN A 38 -10.19 13.28 11.84
N SER A 39 -10.28 14.61 11.93
CA SER A 39 -9.23 15.56 12.27
C SER A 39 -8.13 15.80 11.22
N ASN A 40 -8.08 17.04 10.72
CA ASN A 40 -6.92 17.58 10.01
C ASN A 40 -5.65 17.65 10.90
N ASP A 41 -5.75 17.34 12.19
CA ASP A 41 -4.64 17.38 13.16
C ASP A 41 -4.02 16.01 13.45
N ASP A 42 -4.41 14.93 12.75
CA ASP A 42 -3.71 13.64 12.89
C ASP A 42 -2.28 13.76 12.31
N PRO A 43 -1.22 13.66 13.15
CA PRO A 43 0.15 13.81 12.68
C PRO A 43 0.55 12.72 11.67
N LEU A 44 -0.02 11.51 11.78
CA LEU A 44 0.27 10.43 10.82
C LEU A 44 -0.36 10.71 9.47
N LEU A 45 -1.57 11.26 9.47
CA LEU A 45 -2.24 11.69 8.24
C LEU A 45 -1.49 12.84 7.57
N GLN A 46 -1.03 13.83 8.34
CA GLN A 46 -0.24 14.94 7.81
C GLN A 46 1.09 14.47 7.24
N ALA A 47 1.79 13.58 7.95
CA ALA A 47 3.01 12.96 7.44
C ALA A 47 2.75 12.17 6.14
N ALA A 48 1.66 11.41 6.07
CA ALA A 48 1.27 10.66 4.88
C ALA A 48 0.93 11.57 3.69
N ILE A 49 0.22 12.69 3.92
CA ILE A 49 -0.09 13.69 2.89
C ILE A 49 1.19 14.38 2.40
N HIS A 50 2.09 14.74 3.32
CA HIS A 50 3.38 15.34 2.99
C HIS A 50 4.24 14.38 2.15
N ALA A 51 4.37 13.14 2.57
CA ALA A 51 5.00 12.05 1.83
C ALA A 51 4.41 11.83 0.43
N ALA A 52 3.08 11.84 0.31
CA ALA A 52 2.41 11.77 -0.98
C ALA A 52 2.72 13.01 -1.84
N THR A 53 2.75 14.20 -1.24
CA THR A 53 3.08 15.45 -1.94
C THR A 53 4.48 15.41 -2.53
N LEU A 54 5.48 14.93 -1.77
CA LEU A 54 6.86 14.76 -2.25
C LEU A 54 6.93 13.77 -3.42
N ARG A 55 6.21 12.65 -3.37
CA ARG A 55 6.13 11.69 -4.49
C ARG A 55 5.42 12.26 -5.71
N PHE A 56 4.40 13.08 -5.50
CA PHE A 56 3.70 13.78 -6.57
C PHE A 56 4.62 14.79 -7.26
N GLN A 57 5.36 15.58 -6.50
CA GLN A 57 6.37 16.50 -7.04
C GLN A 57 7.46 15.76 -7.81
N GLU A 58 8.03 14.70 -7.24
CA GLU A 58 9.06 13.88 -7.90
C GLU A 58 8.55 13.31 -9.23
N THR A 59 7.32 12.80 -9.26
CA THR A 59 6.68 12.21 -10.45
C THR A 59 6.55 13.21 -11.61
N HIS A 60 6.44 14.51 -11.32
CA HIS A 60 6.29 15.57 -12.32
C HIS A 60 7.61 16.22 -12.74
N ARG A 61 8.76 15.80 -12.17
CA ARG A 61 10.07 16.30 -12.60
C ARG A 61 10.37 15.88 -14.04
N PRO A 62 11.17 16.67 -14.79
CA PRO A 62 11.60 16.30 -16.14
C PRO A 62 12.35 14.95 -16.19
N GLU A 63 13.17 14.68 -15.17
CA GLU A 63 13.90 13.43 -14.99
C GLU A 63 13.61 12.86 -13.59
N PRO A 64 12.49 12.15 -13.42
CA PRO A 64 12.05 11.67 -12.11
C PRO A 64 12.87 10.43 -11.68
N LEU A 65 13.16 10.32 -10.39
CA LEU A 65 13.81 9.14 -9.81
C LEU A 65 12.92 7.90 -9.85
N PHE A 66 11.61 8.10 -9.73
CA PHE A 66 10.58 7.09 -9.82
C PHE A 66 9.25 7.73 -10.25
N HIS A 67 8.32 6.91 -10.71
CA HIS A 67 7.00 7.35 -11.16
C HIS A 67 5.92 6.65 -10.32
N ASP A 68 5.18 7.42 -9.52
CA ASP A 68 4.02 6.92 -8.77
C ASP A 68 2.72 7.34 -9.47
N PRO A 69 2.06 6.45 -10.24
CA PRO A 69 0.85 6.80 -10.98
C PRO A 69 -0.39 6.98 -10.09
N TYR A 70 -0.32 6.60 -8.81
CA TYR A 70 -1.45 6.65 -7.89
C TYR A 70 -1.39 7.86 -6.96
N VAL A 71 -0.25 8.51 -6.83
CA VAL A 71 -0.07 9.57 -5.83
C VAL A 71 -1.00 10.77 -6.02
N ALA A 72 -1.42 11.06 -7.25
CA ALA A 72 -2.35 12.15 -7.57
C ALA A 72 -3.71 12.01 -6.85
N CYS A 73 -4.16 10.79 -6.51
CA CYS A 73 -5.43 10.61 -5.80
C CYS A 73 -5.31 10.72 -4.27
N LEU A 74 -4.09 10.80 -3.75
CA LEU A 74 -3.78 10.88 -2.32
C LEU A 74 -3.41 12.29 -1.86
N VAL A 75 -3.16 13.18 -2.82
CA VAL A 75 -2.72 14.55 -2.59
C VAL A 75 -3.90 15.52 -2.74
N PRO A 76 -4.04 16.54 -1.88
CA PRO A 76 -5.08 17.56 -2.03
C PRO A 76 -5.00 18.29 -3.39
N GLU A 77 -6.15 18.67 -3.95
CA GLU A 77 -6.25 19.32 -5.27
C GLU A 77 -5.46 20.66 -5.37
N ASN A 78 -5.17 21.30 -4.24
CA ASN A 78 -4.46 22.58 -4.17
C ASN A 78 -2.97 22.44 -3.83
N THR A 79 -2.39 21.26 -4.00
CA THR A 79 -0.97 21.07 -3.71
C THR A 79 -0.12 21.77 -4.77
N HIS A 80 0.65 22.76 -4.32
CA HIS A 80 1.63 23.43 -5.14
C HIS A 80 2.80 22.49 -5.46
N LEU A 81 3.10 22.36 -6.74
CA LEU A 81 4.35 21.77 -7.20
C LEU A 81 5.42 22.83 -7.01
N ASP A 82 6.19 22.72 -5.92
CA ASP A 82 7.39 23.54 -5.78
C ASP A 82 8.48 22.89 -6.65
N GLU A 83 9.09 23.69 -7.52
CA GLU A 83 10.19 23.25 -8.37
C GLU A 83 11.49 23.31 -7.55
N GLU A 84 11.59 22.49 -6.51
CA GLU A 84 12.85 22.32 -5.80
C GLU A 84 13.89 21.75 -6.78
N GLN A 85 14.93 22.55 -7.07
CA GLN A 85 16.01 22.15 -7.98
C GLN A 85 16.70 20.87 -7.51
N TYR A 86 16.72 20.61 -6.21
CA TYR A 86 17.35 19.44 -5.60
C TYR A 86 16.33 18.34 -5.29
N THR A 87 16.78 17.10 -5.35
CA THR A 87 15.97 15.94 -4.95
C THR A 87 15.83 15.90 -3.43
N HIS A 88 14.60 15.83 -2.95
CA HIS A 88 14.33 15.68 -1.52
C HIS A 88 14.84 14.31 -0.99
N PRO A 89 15.49 14.24 0.20
CA PRO A 89 16.04 12.98 0.74
C PRO A 89 15.03 11.83 0.84
N TYR A 90 13.78 12.18 1.10
CA TYR A 90 12.65 11.25 1.07
C TYR A 90 12.52 10.50 -0.28
N CYS A 91 12.71 11.19 -1.41
CA CYS A 91 12.59 10.58 -2.73
C CYS A 91 13.74 9.59 -2.98
N LEU A 92 14.95 9.90 -2.49
CA LEU A 92 16.07 8.96 -2.51
C LEU A 92 15.78 7.72 -1.65
N ALA A 93 15.21 7.92 -0.45
CA ALA A 93 14.82 6.82 0.42
C ALA A 93 13.74 5.93 -0.23
N THR A 94 12.73 6.55 -0.86
CA THR A 94 11.66 5.84 -1.58
C THR A 94 12.24 4.98 -2.69
N ARG A 95 13.09 5.56 -3.55
CA ARG A 95 13.78 4.82 -4.62
C ARG A 95 14.61 3.66 -4.08
N PHE A 96 15.39 3.91 -3.03
CA PHE A 96 16.24 2.87 -2.44
C PHE A 96 15.41 1.67 -1.93
N ILE A 97 14.27 1.94 -1.28
CA ILE A 97 13.36 0.90 -0.81
C ILE A 97 12.79 0.14 -2.01
N ASP A 98 12.26 0.82 -3.03
CA ASP A 98 11.70 0.19 -4.22
C ASP A 98 12.72 -0.70 -4.95
N ASP A 99 13.94 -0.20 -5.13
CA ASP A 99 15.05 -0.93 -5.75
C ASP A 99 15.38 -2.20 -4.93
N LYS A 100 15.39 -2.10 -3.59
CA LYS A 100 15.64 -3.25 -2.71
C LYS A 100 14.51 -4.27 -2.74
N LEU A 101 13.27 -3.82 -2.79
CA LEU A 101 12.11 -4.70 -2.94
C LEU A 101 12.16 -5.43 -4.28
N LEU A 102 12.47 -4.72 -5.36
CA LEU A 102 12.59 -5.30 -6.69
C LEU A 102 13.75 -6.30 -6.78
N GLU A 103 14.92 -5.96 -6.23
CA GLU A 103 16.07 -6.85 -6.13
C GLU A 103 15.71 -8.12 -5.36
N THR A 104 15.03 -7.98 -4.23
CA THR A 104 14.60 -9.11 -3.39
C THR A 104 13.62 -10.01 -4.14
N LEU A 105 12.64 -9.41 -4.84
CA LEU A 105 11.66 -10.14 -5.65
C LEU A 105 12.32 -10.92 -6.80
N ARG A 106 13.37 -10.37 -7.41
CA ARG A 106 14.11 -11.02 -8.50
C ARG A 106 14.99 -12.16 -8.01
N ASN A 107 15.64 -11.98 -6.85
CA ASN A 107 16.65 -12.93 -6.34
C ASN A 107 16.06 -14.01 -5.44
N THR A 108 14.82 -13.85 -4.98
CA THR A 108 14.18 -14.81 -4.06
C THR A 108 13.07 -15.56 -4.79
N ASP A 109 13.43 -16.71 -5.37
CA ASP A 109 12.45 -17.64 -5.93
C ASP A 109 11.45 -18.07 -4.83
N GLY A 110 10.20 -17.66 -4.98
CA GLY A 110 9.12 -18.03 -4.07
C GLY A 110 8.88 -17.09 -2.88
N LEU A 111 9.35 -15.83 -2.92
CA LEU A 111 8.86 -14.80 -1.98
C LEU A 111 7.34 -14.62 -2.16
N ARG A 112 6.56 -15.09 -1.19
CA ARG A 112 5.08 -15.06 -1.23
C ARG A 112 4.47 -13.96 -0.38
N GLN A 113 5.25 -13.30 0.48
CA GLN A 113 4.75 -12.32 1.43
C GLN A 113 5.76 -11.19 1.62
N MET A 114 5.30 -9.96 1.44
CA MET A 114 5.97 -8.75 1.92
C MET A 114 5.01 -8.01 2.85
N VAL A 115 5.55 -7.50 3.97
CA VAL A 115 4.78 -6.71 4.92
C VAL A 115 5.39 -5.31 4.95
N GLN A 116 4.64 -4.33 4.46
CA GLN A 116 5.01 -2.92 4.57
C GLN A 116 4.25 -2.32 5.74
N ILE A 117 5.00 -1.77 6.71
CA ILE A 117 4.42 -0.99 7.80
C ILE A 117 4.41 0.46 7.30
N LEU A 118 3.21 1.06 7.22
CA LEU A 118 2.94 2.41 6.71
C LEU A 118 3.74 3.53 7.43
N ALA A 119 4.51 3.20 8.47
CA ALA A 119 5.23 4.12 9.35
C ALA A 119 6.66 4.49 8.89
N LEU A 120 7.19 3.91 7.81
CA LEU A 120 8.56 4.21 7.35
C LEU A 120 8.64 5.41 6.38
N ILE A 121 7.56 6.16 6.28
CA ILE A 121 7.37 7.22 5.29
C ILE A 121 6.73 8.43 6.01
N GLY A 122 7.26 8.76 7.19
CA GLY A 122 6.88 9.90 8.02
C GLY A 122 8.04 10.31 8.90
#